data_AF-V4AJV3-F1
#
_entry.id   AF-V4AJV3-F1
#
_cell.length_a   1.000
_cell.length_b   1.000
_cell.length_c   1.000
_cell.angle_alpha   90.00
_cell.angle_beta   90.00
_cell.angle_gamma   90.00
#
_symmetry.space_group_name_H-M   'P 1'
#
loop_
_entity.id
_entity.type
_entity.pdbx_description
1 polymer ?
#
loop_
_entity_poly.entity_id
_entity_poly.type
_entity_poly.pdbx_seq_one_letter_code
_entity_poly.pdbx_strand_id
1 'polypeptide(L)'
;MNQINLCILISGVSSICKRNLHELRKHPSSGQSGKSSSKKHISEQDLHSKSDRHLNIQLLKTDEELKNVEKELKRLKESLARNQTRDHGAAIKIQAKITSLEDYKRKLESSEQTLSRHRQRRTDHKKLTIF
;
A
#
# COMPACT_ATOMS: atom_id res chain seq x y z
N MET A 1 -9.39 34.79 -43.62
CA MET A 1 -8.42 35.66 -42.92
C MET A 1 -7.58 34.78 -41.98
N ASN A 2 -6.26 34.76 -42.21
CA ASN A 2 -5.12 34.38 -41.33
C ASN A 2 -5.16 33.00 -40.63
N GLN A 3 -4.43 31.94 -41.02
CA GLN A 3 -2.97 31.69 -40.94
C GLN A 3 -2.30 32.13 -39.63
N ILE A 4 -1.77 31.19 -38.84
CA ILE A 4 -0.35 31.09 -38.41
C ILE A 4 -0.14 29.85 -37.50
N ASN A 5 0.80 29.02 -37.94
CA ASN A 5 1.51 27.96 -37.20
C ASN A 5 2.18 28.49 -35.92
N LEU A 6 2.31 27.65 -34.88
CA LEU A 6 3.62 27.52 -34.22
C LEU A 6 3.81 26.17 -33.51
N CYS A 7 4.60 25.31 -34.16
CA CYS A 7 5.36 24.27 -33.50
C CYS A 7 6.32 24.89 -32.49
N ILE A 8 6.36 24.39 -31.26
CA ILE A 8 7.57 24.45 -30.44
C ILE A 8 7.91 23.01 -30.01
N LEU A 9 8.75 22.41 -30.84
CA LEU A 9 9.75 21.43 -30.44
C LEU A 9 10.75 22.13 -29.50
N ILE A 10 10.86 21.64 -28.27
CA ILE A 10 12.10 21.68 -27.50
C ILE A 10 12.33 20.23 -27.07
N SER A 11 12.96 19.42 -27.92
CA SER A 11 14.40 19.11 -27.88
C SER A 11 14.92 18.85 -26.46
N GLY A 12 15.48 17.65 -26.29
CA GLY A 12 15.85 17.14 -25.00
C GLY A 12 16.93 17.93 -24.28
N VAL A 13 16.92 17.80 -22.96
CA VAL A 13 18.17 17.77 -22.19
C VAL A 13 18.05 16.67 -21.16
N SER A 14 18.88 15.66 -21.37
CA SER A 14 19.29 14.68 -20.38
C SER A 14 19.65 15.38 -19.08
N SER A 15 19.03 14.96 -17.98
CA SER A 15 19.65 15.06 -16.67
C SER A 15 19.14 13.94 -15.78
N ILE A 16 19.92 12.87 -15.84
CA ILE A 16 20.14 11.88 -14.80
C ILE A 16 19.99 12.55 -13.42
N CYS A 17 18.93 12.22 -12.71
CA CYS A 17 18.88 12.36 -11.26
C CYS A 17 18.64 10.97 -10.67
N LYS A 18 19.68 10.14 -10.74
CA LYS A 18 19.87 9.05 -9.79
C LYS A 18 19.99 9.67 -8.42
N ARG A 19 18.90 9.71 -7.65
CA ARG A 19 18.98 9.88 -6.20
C ARG A 19 18.33 8.69 -5.53
N ASN A 20 19.22 7.80 -5.09
CA ASN A 20 19.00 6.80 -4.05
C ASN A 20 18.15 7.42 -2.94
N LEU A 21 16.90 6.99 -2.82
CA LEU A 21 16.11 7.22 -1.62
C LEU A 21 16.33 6.03 -0.69
N HIS A 22 17.56 5.93 -0.18
CA HIS A 22 17.93 4.97 0.86
C HIS A 22 18.18 5.75 2.14
N GLU A 23 17.15 6.37 2.69
CA GLU A 23 17.18 6.83 4.08
C GLU A 23 15.80 7.24 4.53
N LEU A 24 15.16 6.33 5.27
CA LEU A 24 14.40 6.61 6.49
C LEU A 24 13.85 5.25 6.95
N ARG A 25 14.57 4.64 7.90
CA ARG A 25 14.07 3.88 9.07
C ARG A 25 15.12 2.88 9.54
N LYS A 26 16.15 3.36 10.24
CA LYS A 26 16.93 2.53 11.16
C LYS A 26 16.33 2.71 12.56
N HIS A 27 15.62 1.69 13.05
CA HIS A 27 15.36 1.51 14.47
C HIS A 27 16.38 0.48 14.99
N PRO A 28 17.06 0.71 16.12
CA PRO A 28 17.83 -0.34 16.78
C PRO A 28 16.90 -1.10 17.71
N SER A 29 16.57 -2.35 17.38
CA SER A 29 16.08 -3.31 18.37
C SER A 29 16.51 -4.72 17.97
N SER A 30 17.54 -5.19 18.68
CA SER A 30 17.88 -6.58 19.01
C SER A 30 17.16 -7.70 18.24
N GLY A 31 17.94 -8.42 17.42
CA GLY A 31 17.90 -9.87 17.21
C GLY A 31 16.56 -10.53 16.89
N GLN A 32 16.32 -10.76 15.59
CA GLN A 32 15.91 -12.06 15.05
C GLN A 32 15.86 -11.99 13.51
N SER A 33 16.55 -12.93 12.87
CA SER A 33 16.61 -13.15 11.42
C SER A 33 15.26 -13.61 10.88
N GLY A 34 14.36 -12.67 10.61
CA GLY A 34 13.10 -12.93 9.91
C GLY A 34 13.26 -12.76 8.41
N LYS A 35 13.14 -13.87 7.66
CA LYS A 35 13.06 -13.93 6.18
C LYS A 35 12.22 -12.75 5.64
N SER A 36 12.75 -12.02 4.67
CA SER A 36 12.03 -10.99 3.93
C SER A 36 10.81 -11.60 3.23
N SER A 37 9.66 -11.58 3.91
CA SER A 37 8.40 -11.94 3.26
C SER A 37 8.05 -10.81 2.31
N SER A 38 8.43 -10.97 1.04
CA SER A 38 7.72 -10.29 -0.04
C SER A 38 6.23 -10.42 0.23
N LYS A 39 5.51 -9.29 0.27
CA LYS A 39 4.06 -9.21 0.53
C LYS A 39 3.33 -10.01 -0.57
N LYS A 40 3.26 -11.33 -0.42
CA LYS A 40 2.60 -12.24 -1.35
C LYS A 40 1.10 -12.12 -1.16
N HIS A 41 0.37 -11.99 -2.26
CA HIS A 41 -1.07 -12.12 -2.30
C HIS A 41 -1.45 -13.50 -1.75
N ILE A 42 -2.28 -13.54 -0.71
CA ILE A 42 -2.64 -14.79 -0.03
C ILE A 42 -3.80 -15.43 -0.78
N SER A 43 -3.58 -16.62 -1.36
CA SER A 43 -4.65 -17.38 -2.02
C SER A 43 -5.49 -18.15 -1.00
N GLU A 44 -6.77 -18.41 -1.28
CA GLU A 44 -7.62 -19.22 -0.38
C GLU A 44 -7.01 -20.62 -0.12
N GLN A 45 -6.35 -21.21 -1.11
CA GLN A 45 -5.67 -22.51 -0.97
C GLN A 45 -4.57 -22.47 0.10
N ASP A 46 -3.79 -21.39 0.15
CA ASP A 46 -2.77 -21.21 1.17
C ASP A 46 -3.38 -21.13 2.58
N LEU A 47 -4.59 -20.55 2.70
CA LEU A 47 -5.28 -20.38 3.97
C LEU A 47 -5.75 -21.70 4.58
N HIS A 48 -6.07 -22.71 3.77
CA HIS A 48 -6.48 -24.03 4.29
C HIS A 48 -5.37 -24.70 5.11
N SER A 49 -4.11 -24.50 4.73
CA SER A 49 -2.94 -25.06 5.43
C SER A 49 -2.58 -24.36 6.75
N LYS A 50 -3.16 -23.19 7.03
CA LYS A 50 -2.80 -22.37 8.20
C LYS A 50 -3.69 -22.66 9.40
N SER A 51 -3.14 -22.50 10.61
CA SER A 51 -3.89 -22.57 11.86
C SER A 51 -4.74 -21.33 12.09
N ASP A 52 -5.81 -21.46 12.89
CA ASP A 52 -6.68 -20.32 13.21
C ASP A 52 -5.95 -19.20 13.95
N ARG A 53 -4.99 -19.56 14.82
CA ARG A 53 -4.11 -18.58 15.47
C ARG A 53 -3.34 -17.76 14.43
N HIS A 54 -2.82 -18.41 13.38
CA HIS A 54 -2.12 -17.71 12.31
C HIS A 54 -3.05 -16.77 11.55
N LEU A 55 -4.27 -17.19 11.24
CA LEU A 55 -5.28 -16.34 10.57
C LEU A 55 -5.63 -15.11 11.42
N ASN A 56 -5.83 -15.28 12.73
CA ASN A 56 -6.12 -14.16 13.64
C ASN A 56 -4.94 -13.17 13.72
N ILE A 57 -3.69 -13.67 13.78
CA ILE A 57 -2.50 -12.82 13.78
C ILE A 57 -2.40 -12.05 12.46
N GLN A 58 -2.68 -12.69 11.33
CA GLN A 58 -2.66 -12.00 10.04
C GLN A 58 -3.75 -10.94 9.94
N LEU A 59 -4.98 -11.22 10.39
CA LEU A 59 -6.06 -10.23 10.43
C LEU A 59 -5.65 -9.00 11.24
N LEU A 60 -5.08 -9.19 12.44
CA LEU A 60 -4.60 -8.09 13.27
C LEU A 60 -3.53 -7.26 12.55
N LYS A 61 -2.55 -7.91 11.91
CA LYS A 61 -1.49 -7.22 11.17
C LYS A 61 -2.05 -6.43 9.98
N THR A 62 -3.01 -6.99 9.27
CA THR A 62 -3.66 -6.34 8.13
C THR A 62 -4.44 -5.10 8.57
N ASP A 63 -5.18 -5.18 9.68
CA ASP A 63 -5.90 -4.04 10.28
C ASP A 63 -4.94 -2.94 10.75
N GLU A 64 -3.84 -3.29 11.42
CA GLU A 64 -2.81 -2.32 11.80
C GLU A 64 -2.17 -1.63 10.59
N GLU A 65 -1.88 -2.37 9.53
CA GLU A 65 -1.33 -1.82 8.29
C GLU A 65 -2.35 -0.90 7.60
N LEU A 66 -3.64 -1.26 7.57
CA LEU A 66 -4.72 -0.40 7.04
C LEU A 66 -4.77 0.93 7.78
N LYS A 67 -4.79 0.92 9.12
CA LYS A 67 -4.77 2.13 9.95
C LYS A 67 -3.54 3.00 9.67
N ASN A 68 -2.38 2.38 9.47
CA ASN A 68 -1.15 3.10 9.13
C ASN A 68 -1.25 3.76 7.74
N VAL A 69 -1.74 3.04 6.74
CA VAL A 69 -1.94 3.55 5.38
C VAL A 69 -2.94 4.71 5.36
N GLU A 70 -4.06 4.60 6.10
CA GLU A 70 -5.05 5.68 6.20
C GLU A 70 -4.48 6.94 6.84
N LYS A 71 -3.68 6.78 7.91
CA LYS A 71 -2.99 7.90 8.55
C LYS A 71 -1.99 8.56 7.61
N GLU A 72 -1.26 7.77 6.82
CA GLU A 72 -0.33 8.31 5.81
C GLU A 72 -1.07 9.03 4.68
N LEU A 73 -2.16 8.45 4.18
CA LEU A 73 -3.02 9.08 3.17
C LEU A 73 -3.56 10.43 3.65
N LYS A 74 -4.04 10.51 4.90
CA LYS A 74 -4.49 11.77 5.49
C LYS A 74 -3.39 12.83 5.47
N ARG A 75 -2.19 12.48 5.94
CA ARG A 75 -1.03 13.39 5.95
C ARG A 75 -0.63 13.85 4.55
N LEU A 76 -0.64 12.96 3.57
CA LEU A 76 -0.30 13.29 2.18
C LEU A 76 -1.35 14.17 1.53
N LYS A 77 -2.64 13.94 1.79
CA LYS A 77 -3.74 14.79 1.31
C LYS A 77 -3.63 16.21 1.89
N GLU A 78 -3.33 16.34 3.17
CA GLU A 78 -3.03 17.65 3.78
C GLU A 78 -1.79 18.30 3.18
N SER A 79 -0.74 17.53 2.90
CA SER A 79 0.49 18.02 2.25
C SER A 79 0.23 18.49 0.82
N LEU A 80 -0.61 17.77 0.06
CA LEU A 80 -1.01 18.13 -1.28
C LEU A 80 -1.73 19.48 -1.28
N ALA A 81 -2.72 19.64 -0.40
CA ALA A 81 -3.48 20.88 -0.28
C ALA A 81 -2.60 22.12 -0.01
N ARG A 82 -1.50 21.94 0.76
CA ARG A 82 -0.52 23.02 1.02
C ARG A 82 0.40 23.34 -0.16
N ASN A 83 0.72 22.35 -0.99
CA ASN A 83 1.71 22.49 -2.07
C ASN A 83 1.08 22.77 -3.44
N GLN A 84 -0.22 22.52 -3.61
CA GLN A 84 -0.92 22.63 -4.90
C GLN A 84 -0.79 24.02 -5.54
N THR A 85 -0.70 25.08 -4.74
CA THR A 85 -0.54 26.47 -5.22
C THR A 85 0.90 26.95 -5.26
N ARG A 86 1.83 26.30 -4.54
CA ARG A 86 3.21 26.77 -4.34
C ARG A 86 4.24 26.01 -5.16
N ASP A 87 4.08 24.70 -5.29
CA ASP A 87 5.03 23.83 -5.98
C ASP A 87 4.28 22.70 -6.70
N HIS A 88 4.04 22.91 -7.99
CA HIS A 88 3.36 21.96 -8.86
C HIS A 88 4.16 20.65 -9.01
N GLY A 89 5.49 20.70 -8.98
CA GLY A 89 6.34 19.52 -9.08
C GLY A 89 6.24 18.63 -7.84
N ALA A 90 6.22 19.24 -6.65
CA ALA A 90 5.96 18.53 -5.41
C ALA A 90 4.52 17.99 -5.35
N ALA A 91 3.53 18.77 -5.82
CA ALA A 91 2.14 18.34 -5.86
C ALA A 91 1.94 17.08 -6.72
N ILE A 92 2.53 17.01 -7.92
CA ILE A 92 2.48 15.81 -8.77
C ILE A 92 3.06 14.59 -8.04
N LYS A 93 4.22 14.74 -7.39
CA LYS A 93 4.86 13.63 -6.65
C LYS A 93 4.02 13.15 -5.48
N ILE A 94 3.41 14.07 -4.73
CA ILE A 94 2.51 13.75 -3.62
C ILE A 94 1.27 13.02 -4.16
N GLN A 95 0.69 13.49 -5.26
CA GLN A 95 -0.46 12.85 -5.90
C GLN A 95 -0.15 11.42 -6.35
N ALA A 96 1.00 11.20 -7.01
CA ALA A 96 1.43 9.86 -7.41
C ALA A 96 1.60 8.92 -6.20
N LYS A 97 2.10 9.44 -5.08
CA LYS A 97 2.22 8.68 -3.83
C LYS A 97 0.86 8.35 -3.22
N ILE A 98 -0.09 9.28 -3.25
CA ILE A 98 -1.48 9.06 -2.82
C ILE A 98 -2.10 7.93 -3.63
N THR A 99 -2.02 7.98 -4.97
CA THR A 99 -2.57 6.93 -5.85
C THR A 99 -1.99 5.55 -5.53
N SER A 100 -0.66 5.47 -5.35
CA SER A 100 0.01 4.21 -4.99
C SER A 100 -0.43 3.66 -3.64
N LEU A 101 -0.62 4.53 -2.64
CA LEU A 101 -1.12 4.11 -1.32
C LEU A 101 -2.61 3.72 -1.36
N GLU A 102 -3.43 4.36 -2.19
CA GLU A 102 -4.83 3.96 -2.39
C GLU A 102 -4.93 2.60 -3.09
N ASP A 103 -4.09 2.32 -4.09
CA ASP A 103 -3.95 1.00 -4.68
C ASP A 103 -3.54 -0.05 -3.65
N TYR A 104 -2.59 0.31 -2.79
CA TYR A 104 -2.13 -0.60 -1.74
C TYR A 104 -3.22 -0.86 -0.69
N LYS A 105 -3.96 0.19 -0.29
CA LYS A 105 -5.12 0.07 0.60
C LYS A 105 -6.15 -0.91 0.03
N ARG A 106 -6.52 -0.78 -1.25
CA ARG A 106 -7.45 -1.72 -1.91
C ARG A 106 -6.98 -3.18 -1.84
N LYS A 107 -5.68 -3.42 -2.00
CA LYS A 107 -5.09 -4.76 -1.89
C LYS A 107 -5.19 -5.31 -0.46
N LEU A 108 -4.97 -4.46 0.54
CA LEU A 108 -5.12 -4.83 1.95
C LEU A 108 -6.57 -5.16 2.30
N GLU A 109 -7.54 -4.35 1.87
CA GLU A 109 -8.97 -4.59 2.07
C GLU A 109 -9.43 -5.91 1.45
N SER A 110 -8.98 -6.20 0.23
CA SER A 110 -9.25 -7.49 -0.43
C SER A 110 -8.65 -8.67 0.36
N SER A 111 -7.42 -8.53 0.86
CA SER A 111 -6.79 -9.55 1.70
C SER A 111 -7.54 -9.74 3.03
N GLU A 112 -7.95 -8.66 3.68
CA GLU A 112 -8.73 -8.71 4.92
C GLU A 112 -10.06 -9.43 4.71
N GLN A 113 -10.78 -9.08 3.64
CA GLN A 113 -12.05 -9.71 3.30
C GLN A 113 -11.89 -11.22 3.08
N THR A 114 -10.84 -11.63 2.37
CA THR A 114 -10.54 -13.05 2.11
C THR A 114 -10.26 -13.80 3.43
N LEU A 115 -9.40 -13.24 4.29
CA LEU A 115 -9.08 -13.81 5.60
C LEU A 115 -10.31 -13.92 6.51
N SER A 116 -11.14 -12.87 6.53
CA SER A 116 -12.35 -12.79 7.34
C SER A 116 -13.38 -13.84 6.90
N ARG A 117 -13.64 -13.95 5.59
CA ARG A 117 -14.53 -14.97 5.01
C ARG A 117 -14.06 -16.38 5.34
N HIS A 118 -12.77 -16.66 5.20
CA HIS A 118 -12.20 -17.97 5.51
C HIS A 118 -12.34 -18.32 7.00
N ARG A 119 -12.03 -17.37 7.88
CA ARG A 119 -12.21 -17.53 9.33
C ARG A 119 -13.68 -17.83 9.66
N GLN A 120 -14.62 -17.08 9.08
CA GLN A 120 -16.05 -17.27 9.29
C GLN A 120 -16.50 -18.68 8.86
N ARG A 121 -16.12 -19.12 7.66
CA ARG A 121 -16.39 -20.48 7.16
C ARG A 121 -15.91 -21.56 8.13
N ARG A 122 -14.71 -21.41 8.70
CA ARG A 122 -14.17 -22.35 9.69
C ARG A 122 -14.96 -22.34 10.99
N THR A 123 -15.33 -21.16 11.48
CA THR A 123 -16.15 -21.03 12.68
C THR A 123 -17.51 -21.68 12.48
N ASP A 124 -18.14 -21.48 11.32
CA ASP A 124 -19.44 -22.06 11.01
C ASP A 124 -19.36 -23.59 10.87
N HIS A 125 -18.34 -24.11 10.19
CA HIS A 125 -18.09 -25.55 10.13
C HIS A 125 -17.95 -26.16 11.54
N LYS A 126 -17.14 -25.55 12.42
CA LYS A 126 -16.97 -26.03 13.80
C LYS A 126 -18.29 -26.09 14.57
N LYS A 127 -19.15 -25.06 14.40
CA LYS A 127 -20.47 -25.04 15.03
C LYS A 127 -21.35 -26.18 14.52
N LEU A 128 -21.31 -26.47 13.23
CA LEU A 128 -22.10 -27.54 12.61
C LEU A 128 -21.62 -28.95 12.97
N THR A 129 -20.34 -29.12 13.31
CA THR A 129 -19.75 -30.44 13.66
C THR A 129 -19.85 -30.83 15.14
N ILE A 130 -20.32 -29.92 16.01
CA ILE A 130 -20.41 -30.20 17.46
C ILE A 130 -21.75 -30.87 17.85
N PHE A 131 -22.72 -30.89 16.92
CA PHE A 131 -23.99 -31.62 17.06
C PHE A 131 -23.90 -33.00 16.42
#